data_AF-A0A3D6B2B1-F1
#
_entry.id   AF-A0A3D6B2B1-F1
#
_cell.length_a   1.000
_cell.length_b   1.000
_cell.length_c   1.000
_cell.angle_alpha   90.00
_cell.angle_beta   90.00
_cell.angle_gamma   90.00
#
_symmetry.space_group_name_H-M   'P 1'
#
loop_
_entity.id
_entity.type
_entity.pdbx_description
1 polymer ?
#
loop_
_entity_poly.entity_id
_entity_poly.type
_entity_poly.pdbx_seq_one_letter_code
_entity_poly.pdbx_strand_id
1 'polypeptide(L)' 'MNTKITQDNLYMLLPLKIGWLAPWLSENKNISLTDAINRIYRSKLYKKLSTASTLYWQLSPVDLYNELKTEF' A
#
# COMPACT_ATOMS: atom_id res chain seq x y z
N MET A 1 10.15 7.42 22.77
CA MET A 1 10.94 7.59 21.53
C MET A 1 10.04 8.22 20.48
N ASN A 2 10.36 9.44 20.02
CA ASN A 2 9.58 10.15 19.01
C ASN A 2 10.21 9.88 17.63
N THR A 3 10.11 8.62 17.17
CA THR A 3 10.61 8.22 15.85
C THR A 3 9.68 8.82 14.80
N LYS A 4 9.98 10.05 14.36
CA LYS A 4 9.34 10.65 13.21
C LYS A 4 9.56 9.74 11.99
N ILE A 5 8.49 9.42 11.29
CA ILE A 5 8.58 8.75 10.00
C ILE A 5 9.16 9.73 8.98
N THR A 6 10.25 9.34 8.33
CA THR A 6 10.95 10.05 7.28
C THR A 6 11.02 9.18 6.03
N GLN A 7 11.51 9.73 4.92
CA GLN A 7 11.71 8.97 3.70
C GLN A 7 12.64 7.75 3.92
N ASP A 8 13.61 7.88 4.84
CA ASP A 8 14.61 6.84 5.13
C ASP A 8 14.07 5.66 5.93
N ASN A 9 12.97 5.79 6.68
CA ASN A 9 12.44 4.70 7.52
C ASN A 9 11.05 4.22 7.07
N LEU A 10 10.41 4.92 6.14
CA LEU A 10 9.10 4.59 5.60
C LEU A 10 9.02 3.17 5.00
N TYR A 11 10.11 2.69 4.40
CA TYR A 11 10.15 1.35 3.80
C TYR A 11 9.84 0.24 4.79
N MET A 12 10.06 0.45 6.09
CA MET A 12 9.77 -0.52 7.15
C MET A 12 8.26 -0.77 7.32
N LEU A 13 7.41 0.20 6.97
CA LEU A 13 5.96 0.11 7.09
C LEU A 13 5.28 -0.48 5.84
N LEU A 14 5.96 -0.44 4.69
CA LEU A 14 5.38 -0.82 3.40
C LEU A 14 4.97 -2.30 3.34
N PRO A 15 5.78 -3.28 3.79
CA PRO A 15 5.40 -4.69 3.76
C PRO A 15 4.11 -4.96 4.54
N LEU A 16 3.95 -4.33 5.71
CA LEU A 16 2.75 -4.48 6.53
C LEU A 16 1.51 -3.96 5.78
N LYS A 17 1.60 -2.76 5.21
CA LYS A 17 0.47 -2.18 4.46
C LYS A 17 0.10 -2.97 3.21
N ILE A 18 1.09 -3.46 2.47
CA ILE A 18 0.85 -4.32 1.30
C ILE A 18 0.22 -5.64 1.72
N GLY A 19 0.68 -6.22 2.83
CA GLY A 19 0.12 -7.43 3.41
C GLY A 19 -1.37 -7.31 3.75
N TRP A 20 -1.85 -6.11 4.11
CA TRP A 20 -3.28 -5.84 4.30
C TRP A 20 -4.06 -5.74 2.99
N LEU A 21 -3.49 -5.10 1.97
CA LEU A 21 -4.17 -4.82 0.70
C LEU A 21 -4.22 -6.03 -0.24
N ALA A 22 -3.18 -6.87 -0.22
CA ALA A 22 -3.02 -7.95 -1.18
C ALA A 22 -4.12 -9.03 -1.10
N PRO A 23 -4.55 -9.52 0.09
CA PRO A 23 -5.66 -10.46 0.18
C PRO A 23 -6.96 -9.87 -0.36
N TRP A 24 -7.26 -8.61 0.00
CA TRP A 24 -8.48 -7.95 -0.48
C TRP A 24 -8.49 -7.79 -2.00
N LEU A 25 -7.36 -7.42 -2.61
CA LEU A 25 -7.25 -7.32 -4.07
C LEU A 25 -7.34 -8.71 -4.75
N SER A 26 -6.70 -9.73 -4.16
CA SER A 26 -6.74 -11.11 -4.63
C SER A 26 -8.17 -11.64 -4.67
N GLU A 27 -8.94 -11.45 -3.60
CA GLU A 27 -10.35 -11.85 -3.52
C GLU A 27 -11.24 -11.06 -4.49
N ASN A 28 -11.10 -9.73 -4.54
CA ASN A 28 -11.97 -8.87 -5.36
C ASN A 28 -11.78 -9.08 -6.87
N LYS A 29 -10.54 -9.38 -7.32
CA LYS A 29 -10.23 -9.57 -8.74
C LYS A 29 -10.08 -11.06 -9.12
N ASN A 30 -10.26 -11.98 -8.16
CA ASN A 30 -10.07 -13.43 -8.33
C ASN A 30 -8.71 -13.78 -8.98
N ILE A 31 -7.64 -13.19 -8.44
CA ILE A 31 -6.25 -13.40 -8.90
C ILE A 31 -5.41 -14.02 -7.79
N SER A 32 -4.25 -14.59 -8.14
CA SER A 32 -3.33 -15.11 -7.13
C SER A 32 -2.83 -13.99 -6.19
N LEU A 33 -2.49 -14.34 -4.94
CA LEU A 33 -1.95 -13.38 -3.99
C LEU A 33 -0.65 -12.74 -4.51
N THR A 34 0.19 -13.52 -5.19
CA THR A 34 1.43 -13.04 -5.82
C THR A 34 1.14 -12.01 -6.92
N ASP A 35 0.12 -12.24 -7.75
CA ASP A 35 -0.30 -11.26 -8.76
C ASP A 35 -0.86 -9.99 -8.15
N ALA A 36 -1.63 -10.12 -7.06
CA ALA A 36 -2.13 -8.97 -6.31
C ALA A 36 -0.98 -8.12 -5.74
N ILE A 37 0.02 -8.76 -5.12
CA ILE A 37 1.23 -8.08 -4.62
C ILE A 37 1.97 -7.38 -5.76
N ASN A 38 2.22 -8.08 -6.87
CA ASN A 38 2.89 -7.51 -8.05
C ASN A 38 2.13 -6.30 -8.62
N ARG A 39 0.80 -6.34 -8.67
CA ARG A 39 -0.03 -5.22 -9.10
C ARG A 39 0.07 -4.04 -8.13
N ILE A 40 0.04 -4.30 -6.83
CA ILE A 40 0.18 -3.25 -5.81
C ILE A 40 1.53 -2.54 -5.98
N TYR A 41 2.65 -3.26 -6.10
CA TYR A 41 3.97 -2.65 -6.32
C TYR A 41 4.06 -1.78 -7.58
N ARG A 42 3.25 -2.07 -8.62
CA ARG A 42 3.21 -1.30 -9.87
C ARG A 42 2.18 -0.16 -9.88
N SER A 43 1.32 -0.09 -8.86
CA SER A 43 0.26 0.92 -8.74
C SER A 43 0.80 2.33 -8.50
N LYS A 44 -0.01 3.34 -8.83
CA LYS A 44 0.27 4.74 -8.45
C LYS A 44 0.16 4.91 -6.94
N LEU A 45 -0.74 4.17 -6.28
CA LEU A 45 -0.88 4.11 -4.84
C LEU A 45 0.46 3.76 -4.18
N TYR A 46 1.16 2.72 -4.63
CA TYR A 46 2.43 2.33 -4.03
C TYR A 46 3.50 3.41 -4.16
N LYS A 47 3.55 4.14 -5.29
CA LYS A 47 4.45 5.29 -5.45
C LYS A 47 4.15 6.39 -4.43
N LYS A 48 2.87 6.71 -4.20
CA LYS A 48 2.46 7.68 -3.18
C LYS A 48 2.79 7.17 -1.78
N LEU A 49 2.44 5.92 -1.50
CA LEU A 49 2.66 5.25 -0.21
C LEU A 49 4.14 5.16 0.17
N SER A 50 5.02 4.97 -0.80
CA SER A 50 6.48 4.95 -0.61
C SER A 50 7.12 6.35 -0.58
N THR A 51 6.32 7.42 -0.72
CA THR A 51 6.79 8.80 -0.65
C THR A 51 6.30 9.47 0.64
N ALA A 52 7.21 9.76 1.57
CA ALA A 52 6.87 10.22 2.92
C ALA A 52 6.10 11.55 2.94
N SER A 53 6.38 12.46 2.00
CA SER A 53 5.74 13.78 1.90
C SER A 53 4.25 13.72 1.54
N THR A 54 3.77 12.61 0.98
CA THR A 54 2.35 12.44 0.66
C THR A 54 1.51 12.09 1.87
N LEU A 55 2.13 11.64 2.97
CA LEU A 55 1.47 11.16 4.19
C LEU A 55 0.53 9.96 3.99
N TYR A 56 0.59 9.29 2.84
CA TYR A 56 -0.24 8.10 2.55
C TYR A 56 -0.02 6.95 3.53
N TRP A 57 1.15 6.89 4.15
CA TRP A 57 1.46 5.92 5.19
C TRP A 57 0.65 6.13 6.48
N GLN A 58 -0.01 7.27 6.66
CA GLN A 58 -0.94 7.53 7.76
C GLN A 58 -2.36 7.05 7.46
N LEU A 59 -2.69 6.81 6.20
CA LEU A 59 -4.04 6.39 5.80
C LEU A 59 -4.39 5.00 6.33
N SER A 60 -5.68 4.84 6.64
CA SER A 60 -6.26 3.58 7.07
C SER A 60 -6.19 2.55 5.95
N PRO A 61 -6.17 1.24 6.27
CA PRO A 61 -6.17 0.18 5.24
C PRO A 61 -7.35 0.31 4.27
N VAL A 62 -8.53 0.70 4.78
CA VAL A 62 -9.75 0.89 3.97
C VAL A 62 -9.59 2.04 2.98
N ASP A 63 -9.04 3.18 3.41
CA ASP A 63 -8.82 4.34 2.53
C ASP A 63 -7.81 4.01 1.43
N LEU A 64 -6.70 3.37 1.80
CA LEU A 64 -5.69 2.89 0.85
C LEU A 64 -6.29 1.93 -0.18
N TYR A 65 -7.17 1.04 0.27
CA TYR A 65 -7.80 0.08 -0.62
C TYR A 65 -8.83 0.72 -1.55
N ASN A 66 -9.61 1.67 -1.05
CA ASN A 66 -10.54 2.43 -1.87
C ASN A 66 -9.80 3.20 -2.97
N GLU A 67 -8.67 3.83 -2.65
CA GLU A 67 -7.85 4.47 -3.67
C GLU A 67 -7.25 3.45 -4.65
N LEU A 68 -6.76 2.30 -4.16
CA LEU A 68 -6.27 1.23 -5.04
C LEU A 68 -7.31 0.78 -6.06
N LYS A 69 -8.58 0.66 -5.64
CA LYS A 69 -9.69 0.29 -6.53
C LYS A 69 -9.92 1.30 -7.65
N THR A 70 -9.65 2.58 -7.42
CA THR A 70 -9.80 3.59 -8.48
C THR A 70 -8.84 3.39 -9.64
N GLU A 71 -7.78 2.58 -9.47
CA GLU A 71 -6.82 2.25 -10.52
C GLU A 71 -7.23 1.04 -11.39
N PHE A 72 -8.26 0.26 -11.02
CA PHE A 72 -8.56 -1.04 -11.65
C PHE A 72 -10.02 -1.40 -11.88
#